data_AF-A0A9W9YL36-F1
#
_entry.id   AF-A0A9W9YL36-F1
#
_cell.length_a   1.000
_cell.length_b   1.000
_cell.length_c   1.000
_cell.angle_alpha   90.00
_cell.angle_beta   90.00
_cell.angle_gamma   90.00
#
_symmetry.space_group_name_H-M   'P 1'
#
loop_
_entity.id
_entity.type
_entity.pdbx_description
1 polymer ?
#
loop_
_entity_poly.entity_id
_entity_poly.type
_entity_poly.pdbx_seq_one_letter_code
_entity_poly.pdbx_strand_id
1 'polypeptide(L)'
;MDAAKGCNKDVTARTRVICNRCDGKRAEPGTTYSQCSTCKGTGEETVNTGFFHMRSTCRRCGGQGSILSTPCKKCRGKGKVNETKTITIPIPAGVEDGQTVRVPVEAGEIFVTFKVSESKIFERDGVNVSSTATISFTQAILGGTIRAPGIHGEIELKIPPGTQSHQKLRLSGRGIPRLSGLGKGDHFVNFKLHIPKYLNEKQKALILAYAELEDDVNGTVSGVDKSTKNEPDPTSQSWQAYETTVGANTSKEIELEEVVKKKRALGTKTAAEEDSGLLGRLKKVFCSEEDEDDDKHNRRQGKA
;
A
#
# COMPACT_ATOMS: atom_id res chain seq x y z
N MET A 1 3.95 -3.19 5.85
CA MET A 1 3.34 -4.08 4.83
C MET A 1 3.74 -5.54 5.04
N ASP A 2 4.95 -5.78 5.53
CA ASP A 2 5.59 -7.06 5.85
C ASP A 2 4.62 -8.13 6.39
N ALA A 3 3.84 -7.80 7.42
CA ALA A 3 2.85 -8.70 8.03
C ALA A 3 1.82 -9.28 7.04
N ALA A 4 1.45 -8.53 5.99
CA ALA A 4 0.47 -8.97 5.01
C ALA A 4 1.07 -9.80 3.86
N LYS A 5 2.36 -9.61 3.54
CA LYS A 5 3.07 -10.37 2.49
C LYS A 5 3.82 -11.60 3.03
N GLY A 6 4.16 -11.60 4.32
CA GLY A 6 5.17 -12.47 4.90
C GLY A 6 6.58 -11.98 4.55
N CYS A 7 7.54 -12.21 5.44
CA CYS A 7 8.96 -11.94 5.20
C CYS A 7 9.82 -12.70 6.20
N ASN A 8 11.10 -12.90 5.88
CA ASN A 8 12.08 -13.38 6.86
C ASN A 8 12.70 -12.16 7.54
N LYS A 9 12.77 -12.15 8.88
CA LYS A 9 13.48 -11.11 9.64
C LYS A 9 14.53 -11.70 10.53
N ASP A 10 15.71 -11.10 10.47
CA ASP A 10 16.85 -11.44 11.32
C ASP A 10 16.75 -10.71 12.66
N VAL A 11 16.74 -11.47 13.75
CA VAL A 11 16.75 -10.94 15.11
C VAL A 11 18.03 -11.38 15.81
N THR A 12 18.75 -10.42 16.40
CA THR A 12 19.97 -10.70 17.16
C THR A 12 19.62 -10.98 18.62
N ALA A 13 19.98 -12.17 19.10
CA ALA A 13 19.74 -12.61 20.47
C ALA A 13 21.06 -12.96 21.17
N ARG A 14 21.18 -12.60 22.45
CA ARG A 14 22.31 -13.01 23.30
C ARG A 14 21.99 -14.34 23.97
N THR A 15 22.66 -15.40 23.53
CA THR A 15 22.37 -16.77 23.95
C THR A 15 23.59 -17.43 24.60
N ARG A 16 23.35 -18.29 25.59
CA ARG A 16 24.39 -19.13 26.21
C ARG A 16 24.68 -20.33 25.31
N VAL A 17 25.68 -20.20 24.45
CA VAL A 17 26.15 -21.28 23.58
C VAL A 17 27.26 -22.10 24.25
N ILE A 18 27.46 -23.32 23.74
CA ILE A 18 28.62 -24.15 24.10
C ILE A 18 29.88 -23.39 23.69
N CYS A 19 30.93 -23.43 24.51
CA CYS A 19 32.14 -22.66 24.22
C CYS A 19 32.95 -23.29 23.07
N ASN A 20 32.90 -22.69 21.87
CA ASN A 20 33.58 -23.14 20.64
C ASN A 20 35.11 -23.35 20.75
N ARG A 21 35.76 -22.93 21.86
CA ARG A 21 37.18 -23.18 22.13
C ARG A 21 37.41 -24.50 22.88
N CYS A 22 36.42 -25.04 23.57
CA CYS A 22 36.57 -26.25 24.38
C CYS A 22 35.42 -27.26 24.22
N ASP A 23 34.46 -26.99 23.34
CA ASP A 23 33.29 -27.84 23.05
C ASP A 23 32.55 -28.30 24.31
N GLY A 24 32.43 -27.39 25.28
CA GLY A 24 31.79 -27.67 26.58
C GLY A 24 32.68 -28.42 27.58
N LYS A 25 33.84 -28.93 27.18
CA LYS A 25 34.80 -29.69 28.01
C LYS A 25 35.50 -28.85 29.08
N ARG A 26 35.25 -27.54 29.18
CA ARG A 26 35.76 -26.58 30.20
C ARG A 26 37.29 -26.39 30.28
N ALA A 27 38.09 -27.31 29.75
CA ALA A 27 39.54 -27.28 29.68
C ALA A 27 40.09 -26.52 28.48
N GLU A 28 41.32 -26.06 28.58
CA GLU A 28 42.05 -25.49 27.44
C GLU A 28 42.42 -26.61 26.44
N PRO A 29 42.27 -26.43 25.11
CA PRO A 29 42.66 -27.44 24.11
C PRO A 29 44.10 -27.94 24.30
N GLY A 30 44.30 -29.25 24.16
CA GLY A 30 45.58 -29.90 24.44
C GLY A 30 45.86 -30.17 25.91
N THR A 31 45.04 -29.68 26.86
CA THR A 31 45.15 -30.03 28.29
C THR A 31 44.11 -31.08 28.67
N THR A 32 44.51 -32.02 29.52
CA THR A 32 43.67 -33.11 30.01
C THR A 32 43.17 -32.85 31.43
N TYR A 33 42.10 -33.55 31.81
CA TYR A 33 41.67 -33.64 33.20
C TYR A 33 42.65 -34.51 33.99
N SER A 34 43.17 -34.00 35.10
CA SER A 34 43.93 -34.80 36.05
C SER A 34 42.96 -35.52 37.00
N GLN A 35 43.28 -36.74 37.44
CA GLN A 35 42.50 -37.38 38.51
C GLN A 35 42.72 -36.63 39.82
N CYS A 36 41.67 -36.45 40.62
CA CYS A 36 41.80 -35.79 41.92
C CYS A 36 42.64 -36.64 42.88
N SER A 37 43.78 -36.14 43.33
CA SER A 37 44.69 -36.88 44.22
C SER A 37 44.08 -37.23 45.58
N THR A 38 43.10 -36.45 46.06
CA THR A 38 42.43 -36.69 47.35
C THR A 38 41.43 -37.85 47.29
N CYS A 39 40.61 -37.94 46.23
CA CYS A 39 39.56 -38.96 46.10
C CYS A 39 39.85 -40.05 45.06
N LYS A 40 41.01 -39.98 44.37
CA LYS A 40 41.45 -40.93 43.32
C LYS A 40 40.40 -41.22 42.24
N GLY A 41 39.60 -40.21 41.87
CA GLY A 41 38.53 -40.34 40.88
C GLY A 41 37.12 -40.57 41.45
N THR A 42 36.97 -40.96 42.72
CA THR A 42 35.66 -41.33 43.30
C THR A 42 34.69 -40.16 43.53
N GLY A 43 35.19 -38.91 43.59
CA GLY A 43 34.39 -37.72 43.88
C GLY A 43 34.02 -37.53 45.36
N GLU A 44 34.19 -38.54 46.20
CA GLU A 44 33.87 -38.53 47.63
C GLU A 44 35.14 -38.58 48.50
N GLU A 45 35.09 -38.00 49.69
CA GLU A 45 36.09 -38.17 50.74
C GLU A 45 35.41 -38.72 52.01
N THR A 46 36.04 -39.69 52.68
CA THR A 46 35.53 -40.17 53.97
C THR A 46 36.09 -39.31 55.08
N VAL A 47 35.22 -38.60 55.80
CA VAL A 47 35.57 -37.79 56.95
C VAL A 47 35.34 -38.64 58.21
N ASN A 48 36.42 -38.93 58.92
CA ASN A 48 36.37 -39.67 60.18
C ASN A 48 36.27 -38.66 61.32
N THR A 49 35.18 -38.67 62.08
CA THR A 49 35.02 -37.85 63.30
C THR A 49 34.66 -38.77 64.45
N GLY A 50 35.67 -39.12 65.25
CA GLY A 50 35.56 -40.16 66.27
C GLY A 50 35.16 -41.51 65.65
N PHE A 51 34.14 -42.14 66.23
CA PHE A 51 33.63 -43.45 65.80
C PHE A 51 32.71 -43.40 64.56
N PHE A 52 32.45 -42.22 64.00
CA PHE A 52 31.59 -42.06 62.83
C PHE A 52 32.41 -41.80 61.55
N HIS A 53 32.17 -42.62 60.53
CA HIS A 53 32.69 -42.46 59.18
C HIS A 53 31.59 -41.87 58.29
N MET A 54 31.72 -40.60 57.90
CA MET A 54 30.74 -39.95 57.01
C MET A 54 31.38 -39.72 55.64
N ARG A 55 30.69 -40.12 54.56
CA ARG A 55 31.11 -39.74 53.20
C ARG A 55 30.64 -38.33 52.91
N SER A 56 31.58 -37.49 52.50
CA SER A 56 31.38 -36.11 52.07
C SER A 56 31.75 -36.00 50.59
N THR A 57 31.20 -35.02 49.88
CA THR A 57 31.77 -34.61 48.59
C THR A 57 33.24 -34.19 48.80
N CYS A 58 34.15 -34.67 47.96
CA CYS A 58 35.57 -34.33 48.03
C CYS A 58 35.77 -32.82 47.89
N ARG A 59 36.34 -32.18 48.92
CA ARG A 59 36.52 -30.71 48.99
C ARG A 59 37.39 -30.17 47.86
N ARG A 60 38.30 -31.01 47.33
CA ARG A 60 39.28 -30.61 46.30
C ARG A 60 38.73 -30.62 44.88
N CYS A 61 37.76 -31.48 44.55
CA CYS A 61 37.14 -31.55 43.21
C CYS A 61 35.64 -31.24 43.18
N GLY A 62 35.03 -30.96 44.34
CA GLY A 62 33.60 -30.64 44.44
C GLY A 62 32.68 -31.74 43.89
N GLY A 63 33.08 -33.01 44.06
CA GLY A 63 32.35 -34.16 43.52
C GLY A 63 32.74 -34.61 42.10
N GLN A 64 33.54 -33.84 41.34
CA GLN A 64 33.80 -34.17 39.92
C GLN A 64 34.79 -35.34 39.67
N GLY A 65 35.42 -35.89 40.71
CA GLY A 65 36.43 -36.95 40.62
C GLY A 65 37.77 -36.54 39.97
N SER A 66 37.74 -35.52 39.13
CA SER A 66 38.86 -34.96 38.37
C SER A 66 39.10 -33.49 38.72
N ILE A 67 40.32 -33.01 38.49
CA ILE A 67 40.74 -31.62 38.69
C ILE A 67 41.14 -31.03 37.34
N LEU A 68 40.59 -29.86 37.07
CA LEU A 68 40.85 -29.07 35.89
C LEU A 68 42.15 -28.26 36.05
N SER A 69 43.26 -28.80 35.57
CA SER A 69 44.59 -28.16 35.72
C SER A 69 44.67 -26.80 35.03
N THR A 70 44.09 -26.68 33.84
CA THR A 70 44.08 -25.43 33.04
C THR A 70 42.65 -25.15 32.56
N PRO A 71 41.91 -24.23 33.21
CA PRO A 71 40.58 -23.86 32.74
C PRO A 71 40.65 -23.11 31.41
N CYS A 72 39.71 -23.38 30.51
CA CYS A 72 39.63 -22.75 29.19
C CYS A 72 39.60 -21.22 29.32
N LYS A 73 40.52 -20.52 28.65
CA LYS A 73 40.66 -19.06 28.73
C LYS A 73 39.40 -18.31 28.28
N LYS A 74 38.67 -18.85 27.29
CA LYS A 74 37.45 -18.22 26.71
C LYS A 74 36.22 -18.31 27.63
N CYS A 75 35.99 -19.44 28.30
CA CYS A 75 34.83 -19.63 29.19
C CYS A 75 35.15 -19.58 30.70
N ARG A 76 36.43 -19.45 31.08
CA ARG A 76 36.92 -19.49 32.47
C ARG A 76 36.37 -20.69 33.25
N GLY A 77 36.45 -21.87 32.64
CA GLY A 77 35.96 -23.13 33.23
C GLY A 77 34.43 -23.33 33.21
N LYS A 78 33.63 -22.38 32.73
CA LYS A 78 32.15 -22.49 32.73
C LYS A 78 31.57 -23.41 31.64
N GLY A 79 32.34 -23.70 30.58
CA GLY A 79 31.94 -24.54 29.44
C GLY A 79 30.94 -23.90 28.47
N LYS A 80 30.23 -22.85 28.88
CA LYS A 80 29.35 -22.02 28.04
C LYS A 80 29.82 -20.57 28.01
N VAL A 81 29.50 -19.86 26.93
CA VAL A 81 29.77 -18.43 26.74
C VAL A 81 28.52 -17.72 26.24
N ASN A 82 28.38 -16.43 26.54
CA ASN A 82 27.33 -15.60 25.94
C ASN A 82 27.83 -15.12 24.58
N GLU A 83 27.20 -15.56 23.49
CA GLU A 83 27.46 -15.05 22.15
C GLU A 83 26.17 -14.45 21.56
N THR A 84 26.32 -13.39 20.76
CA THR A 84 25.23 -12.84 19.95
C THR A 84 25.08 -13.70 18.71
N LYS A 85 23.96 -14.42 18.59
CA LYS A 85 23.57 -15.12 17.35
C LYS A 85 22.46 -14.35 16.67
N THR A 86 22.57 -14.22 15.35
CA THR A 86 21.47 -13.78 14.49
C THR A 86 20.60 -14.98 14.17
N ILE A 87 19.29 -14.87 14.42
CA ILE A 87 18.32 -15.92 14.17
C ILE A 87 17.32 -15.38 13.15
N THR A 88 17.27 -16.01 11.98
CA THR A 88 16.28 -15.69 10.94
C THR A 88 14.94 -16.29 11.33
N ILE A 89 13.96 -15.43 11.61
CA ILE A 89 12.60 -15.82 11.96
C ILE A 89 11.71 -15.67 10.72
N PRO A 90 11.10 -16.75 10.21
CA PRO A 90 10.12 -16.66 9.13
C PRO A 90 8.81 -16.07 9.69
N ILE A 91 8.39 -14.93 9.16
CA ILE A 91 7.10 -14.31 9.48
C ILE A 91 6.11 -14.75 8.40
N PRO A 92 5.12 -15.62 8.71
CA PRO A 92 4.14 -16.06 7.73
C PRO A 92 3.27 -14.90 7.24
N ALA A 93 2.72 -15.04 6.03
CA ALA A 93 1.84 -14.02 5.48
C ALA A 93 0.49 -14.03 6.23
N GLY A 94 0.03 -12.85 6.64
CA GLY A 94 -1.26 -12.67 7.31
C GLY A 94 -1.22 -12.60 8.83
N VAL A 95 -0.03 -12.64 9.47
CA VAL A 95 0.10 -12.50 10.94
C VAL A 95 -0.64 -11.29 11.49
N GLU A 96 -1.25 -11.46 12.66
CA GLU A 96 -2.03 -10.43 13.36
C GLU A 96 -1.21 -9.75 14.46
N ASP A 97 -1.70 -8.61 14.96
CA ASP A 97 -1.05 -7.91 16.07
C ASP A 97 -1.18 -8.70 17.38
N GLY A 98 -0.11 -8.72 18.18
CA GLY A 98 -0.05 -9.51 19.41
C GLY A 98 0.15 -11.02 19.21
N GLN A 99 0.19 -11.51 17.96
CA GLN A 99 0.34 -12.95 17.70
C GLN A 99 1.73 -13.45 18.14
N THR A 100 1.77 -14.53 18.93
CA THR A 100 3.00 -15.19 19.36
C THR A 100 3.33 -16.42 18.51
N VAL A 101 4.57 -16.52 18.02
CA VAL A 101 5.13 -17.73 17.38
C VAL A 101 6.29 -18.28 18.19
N ARG A 102 6.30 -19.60 18.37
CA ARG A 102 7.35 -20.35 19.08
C ARG A 102 8.42 -20.80 18.08
N VAL A 103 9.64 -20.29 18.26
CA VAL A 103 10.80 -20.61 17.40
C VAL A 103 11.77 -21.50 18.19
N PRO A 104 12.06 -22.74 17.74
CA PRO A 104 13.07 -23.60 18.38
C PRO A 104 14.48 -23.10 18.07
N VAL A 105 15.37 -23.13 19.06
CA VAL A 105 16.76 -22.63 18.98
C VAL A 105 17.70 -23.59 19.72
N GLU A 106 18.99 -23.63 19.38
CA GLU A 106 19.99 -24.50 20.02
C GLU A 106 20.03 -24.46 21.57
N ALA A 107 19.54 -23.39 22.20
CA ALA A 107 19.55 -23.19 23.64
C ALA A 107 18.15 -23.22 24.31
N GLY A 108 17.11 -23.66 23.59
CA GLY A 108 15.74 -23.74 24.08
C GLY A 108 14.72 -23.30 23.02
N GLU A 109 13.76 -22.48 23.42
CA GLU A 109 12.76 -21.89 22.52
C GLU A 109 12.59 -20.41 22.80
N ILE A 110 12.26 -19.64 21.75
CA ILE A 110 11.98 -18.21 21.83
C ILE A 110 10.52 -18.00 21.45
N PHE A 111 9.79 -17.28 22.30
CA PHE A 111 8.45 -16.79 22.00
C PHE A 111 8.56 -15.41 21.37
N VAL A 112 8.23 -15.32 20.08
CA VAL A 112 8.29 -14.10 19.29
C VAL A 112 6.88 -13.53 19.19
N THR A 113 6.62 -12.44 19.91
CA THR A 113 5.36 -11.68 19.79
C THR A 113 5.49 -10.69 18.64
N PHE A 114 4.64 -10.81 17.62
CA PHE A 114 4.59 -9.84 16.53
C PHE A 114 3.80 -8.60 16.96
N LYS A 115 4.36 -7.43 16.65
CA LYS A 115 3.65 -6.15 16.72
C LYS A 115 3.57 -5.54 15.32
N VAL A 116 2.37 -5.32 14.82
CA VAL A 116 2.11 -4.79 13.49
C VAL A 116 1.98 -3.28 13.59
N SER A 117 2.89 -2.55 12.96
CA SER A 117 2.80 -1.08 12.88
C SER A 117 1.64 -0.67 11.97
N GLU A 118 0.85 0.31 12.43
CA GLU A 118 -0.17 1.00 11.62
C GLU A 118 0.44 1.60 10.34
N SER A 119 -0.39 1.75 9.31
CA SER A 119 0.06 2.30 8.02
C SER A 119 -0.77 3.52 7.62
N LYS A 120 -0.14 4.49 6.96
CA LYS A 120 -0.79 5.74 6.53
C LYS A 120 -1.76 5.59 5.34
N ILE A 121 -1.80 4.42 4.70
CA ILE A 121 -2.49 4.18 3.42
C ILE A 121 -3.56 3.10 3.56
N PHE A 122 -3.29 2.11 4.41
CA PHE A 122 -4.12 0.93 4.64
C PHE A 122 -4.48 0.81 6.12
N GLU A 123 -5.76 0.64 6.37
CA GLU A 123 -6.34 0.18 7.64
C GLU A 123 -6.62 -1.33 7.50
N ARG A 124 -6.40 -2.10 8.57
CA ARG A 124 -6.63 -3.55 8.57
C ARG A 124 -7.81 -3.88 9.47
N ASP A 125 -8.75 -4.65 8.93
CA ASP A 125 -9.91 -5.19 9.65
C ASP A 125 -9.91 -6.72 9.52
N GLY A 126 -9.23 -7.38 10.46
CA GLY A 126 -8.98 -8.83 10.45
C GLY A 126 -8.25 -9.30 9.18
N VAL A 127 -8.99 -9.95 8.28
CA VAL A 127 -8.48 -10.43 6.96
C VAL A 127 -8.71 -9.43 5.82
N ASN A 128 -9.59 -8.44 6.05
CA ASN A 128 -9.92 -7.40 5.09
C ASN A 128 -9.01 -6.18 5.29
N VAL A 129 -8.93 -5.36 4.26
CA VAL A 129 -8.19 -4.08 4.31
C VAL A 129 -9.03 -2.99 3.69
N SER A 130 -9.06 -1.82 4.33
CA SER A 130 -9.54 -0.58 3.73
C SER A 130 -8.37 0.28 3.25
N SER A 131 -8.51 0.92 2.09
CA SER A 131 -7.69 2.07 1.70
C SER A 131 -8.57 3.22 1.23
N THR A 132 -8.03 4.44 1.29
CA THR A 132 -8.69 5.63 0.74
C THR A 132 -8.07 5.99 -0.60
N ALA A 133 -8.89 6.06 -1.65
CA ALA A 133 -8.47 6.51 -2.98
C ALA A 133 -9.09 7.88 -3.28
N THR A 134 -8.24 8.87 -3.56
CA THR A 134 -8.68 10.24 -3.87
C THR A 134 -8.99 10.35 -5.36
N ILE A 135 -10.21 10.77 -5.71
CA ILE A 135 -10.69 10.89 -7.11
C ILE A 135 -11.05 12.34 -7.44
N SER A 136 -10.93 12.75 -8.70
CA SER A 136 -11.33 14.10 -9.12
C SER A 136 -12.85 14.22 -9.25
N PHE A 137 -13.36 15.45 -9.12
CA PHE A 137 -14.78 15.78 -9.37
C PHE A 137 -15.29 15.23 -10.72
N THR A 138 -14.56 15.48 -11.80
CA THR A 138 -14.92 15.02 -13.15
C THR A 138 -14.91 13.49 -13.27
N GLN A 139 -13.96 12.80 -12.61
CA GLN A 139 -13.92 11.33 -12.59
C GLN A 139 -15.07 10.71 -11.79
N ALA A 140 -15.58 11.40 -10.77
CA ALA A 140 -16.72 10.92 -10.00
C ALA A 140 -18.02 11.00 -10.83
N ILE A 141 -18.22 12.09 -11.58
CA ILE A 141 -19.39 12.30 -12.44
C ILE A 141 -19.34 11.37 -13.66
N LEU A 142 -18.30 11.50 -14.50
CA LEU A 142 -18.21 10.81 -15.80
C LEU A 142 -17.69 9.36 -15.69
N GLY A 143 -17.21 8.96 -14.51
CA GLY A 143 -16.43 7.73 -14.33
C GLY A 143 -15.01 7.86 -14.86
N GLY A 144 -14.29 6.74 -14.89
CA GLY A 144 -12.92 6.68 -15.43
C GLY A 144 -12.13 5.49 -14.90
N THR A 145 -10.80 5.57 -14.96
CA THR A 145 -9.90 4.64 -14.26
C THR A 145 -8.93 5.40 -13.36
N ILE A 146 -8.54 4.75 -12.27
CA ILE A 146 -7.51 5.23 -11.33
C ILE A 146 -6.62 4.06 -10.90
N ARG A 147 -5.34 4.34 -10.67
CA ARG A 147 -4.43 3.38 -10.01
C ARG A 147 -4.45 3.65 -8.51
N ALA A 148 -4.82 2.63 -7.74
CA ALA A 148 -4.78 2.68 -6.29
C ALA A 148 -3.66 1.76 -5.76
N PRO A 149 -2.99 2.13 -4.66
CA PRO A 149 -2.09 1.22 -3.98
C PRO A 149 -2.88 0.06 -3.39
N GLY A 150 -2.48 -1.17 -3.71
CA GLY A 150 -2.97 -2.41 -3.10
C GLY A 150 -1.87 -3.10 -2.30
N ILE A 151 -2.26 -4.09 -1.49
CA ILE A 151 -1.33 -4.83 -0.62
C ILE A 151 -0.25 -5.54 -1.45
N HIS A 152 -0.64 -6.15 -2.58
CA HIS A 152 0.23 -6.98 -3.41
C HIS A 152 0.89 -6.21 -4.59
N GLY A 153 0.61 -4.92 -4.75
CA GLY A 153 1.04 -4.10 -5.90
C GLY A 153 0.02 -3.02 -6.22
N GLU A 154 0.24 -2.24 -7.28
CA GLU A 154 -0.79 -1.32 -7.79
C GLU A 154 -1.98 -2.11 -8.35
N ILE A 155 -3.18 -1.56 -8.18
CA ILE A 155 -4.42 -2.10 -8.73
C ILE A 155 -5.09 -1.00 -9.55
N GLU A 156 -5.39 -1.29 -10.81
CA GLU A 156 -6.22 -0.43 -11.64
C GLU A 156 -7.70 -0.64 -11.30
N LEU A 157 -8.40 0.46 -10.99
CA LEU A 157 -9.79 0.48 -10.58
C LEU A 157 -10.60 1.25 -11.61
N LYS A 158 -11.70 0.66 -12.07
CA LYS A 158 -12.72 1.35 -12.87
C LYS A 158 -13.70 2.05 -11.94
N ILE A 159 -13.79 3.38 -12.05
CA ILE A 159 -14.74 4.22 -11.33
C ILE A 159 -16.03 4.26 -12.17
N PRO A 160 -17.19 3.82 -11.65
CA PRO A 160 -18.46 3.99 -12.35
C PRO A 160 -18.88 5.48 -12.36
N PRO A 161 -19.61 5.95 -13.38
CA PRO A 161 -20.19 7.29 -13.36
C PRO A 161 -21.16 7.45 -12.18
N GLY A 162 -21.27 8.66 -11.64
CA GLY A 162 -22.08 8.96 -10.45
C GLY A 162 -21.50 8.42 -9.13
N THR A 163 -20.20 8.16 -9.05
CA THR A 163 -19.55 7.68 -7.81
C THR A 163 -19.62 8.72 -6.70
N GLN A 164 -20.15 8.32 -5.55
CA GLN A 164 -20.35 9.21 -4.40
C GLN A 164 -19.12 9.29 -3.48
N SER A 165 -19.02 10.39 -2.73
CA SER A 165 -18.02 10.51 -1.66
C SER A 165 -18.24 9.44 -0.59
N HIS A 166 -17.15 8.85 -0.11
CA HIS A 166 -17.13 7.74 0.86
C HIS A 166 -17.80 6.43 0.39
N GLN A 167 -18.19 6.32 -0.89
CA GLN A 167 -18.63 5.07 -1.46
C GLN A 167 -17.51 4.01 -1.39
N LYS A 168 -17.87 2.79 -0.98
CA LYS A 168 -16.95 1.67 -0.82
C LYS A 168 -17.03 0.73 -2.02
N LEU A 169 -15.92 0.56 -2.74
CA LEU A 169 -15.78 -0.47 -3.77
C LEU A 169 -15.11 -1.71 -3.16
N ARG A 170 -15.77 -2.88 -3.26
CA ARG A 170 -15.22 -4.17 -2.79
C ARG A 170 -14.42 -4.84 -3.90
N LEU A 171 -13.17 -5.19 -3.62
CA LEU A 171 -12.28 -5.95 -4.49
C LEU A 171 -12.07 -7.35 -3.92
N SER A 172 -12.82 -8.31 -4.43
CA SER A 172 -12.83 -9.69 -3.95
C SER A 172 -11.46 -10.36 -4.07
N GLY A 173 -10.99 -11.01 -3.00
CA GLY A 173 -9.73 -11.76 -2.98
C GLY A 173 -8.45 -10.93 -3.09
N ARG A 174 -8.53 -9.59 -2.95
CA ARG A 174 -7.38 -8.67 -2.98
C ARG A 174 -6.86 -8.26 -1.59
N GLY A 175 -7.48 -8.75 -0.52
CA GLY A 175 -7.08 -8.54 0.88
C GLY A 175 -5.97 -9.49 1.36
N ILE A 176 -5.90 -9.69 2.67
CA ILE A 176 -4.80 -10.41 3.35
C ILE A 176 -5.05 -11.94 3.30
N PRO A 177 -4.02 -12.77 3.07
CA PRO A 177 -4.15 -14.23 3.18
C PRO A 177 -4.52 -14.68 4.59
N ARG A 178 -5.36 -15.70 4.71
CA ARG A 178 -5.70 -16.30 6.00
C ARG A 178 -4.56 -17.16 6.51
N LEU A 179 -4.24 -17.07 7.80
CA LEU A 179 -3.18 -17.86 8.41
C LEU A 179 -3.57 -19.33 8.63
N SER A 180 -4.85 -19.58 8.94
CA SER A 180 -5.38 -20.90 9.33
C SER A 180 -6.21 -21.60 8.23
N GLY A 181 -6.07 -21.20 6.96
CA GLY A 181 -6.85 -21.80 5.88
C GLY A 181 -6.56 -21.23 4.50
N LEU A 182 -7.16 -21.84 3.48
CA LEU A 182 -6.99 -21.42 2.09
C LEU A 182 -7.86 -20.20 1.77
N GLY A 183 -7.27 -19.19 1.13
CA GLY A 183 -7.98 -18.00 0.63
C GLY A 183 -7.44 -16.68 1.17
N LYS A 184 -7.95 -15.58 0.61
CA LYS A 184 -7.64 -14.20 0.98
C LYS A 184 -8.91 -13.48 1.39
N GLY A 185 -8.80 -12.47 2.27
CA GLY A 185 -9.85 -11.49 2.47
C GLY A 185 -10.01 -10.54 1.28
N ASP A 186 -10.80 -9.50 1.49
CA ASP A 186 -11.13 -8.52 0.45
C ASP A 186 -10.46 -7.16 0.72
N HIS A 187 -10.30 -6.37 -0.34
CA HIS A 187 -9.82 -4.99 -0.24
C HIS A 187 -10.97 -4.04 -0.54
N PHE A 188 -11.36 -3.23 0.44
CA PHE A 188 -12.34 -2.16 0.30
C PHE A 188 -11.62 -0.85 -0.04
N VAL A 189 -12.04 -0.21 -1.11
CA VAL A 189 -11.53 1.11 -1.51
C VAL A 189 -12.60 2.14 -1.24
N ASN A 190 -12.33 3.04 -0.30
CA ASN A 190 -13.18 4.18 0.03
C ASN A 190 -12.81 5.33 -0.91
N PHE A 191 -13.74 5.81 -1.73
CA PHE A 191 -13.48 6.96 -2.58
C PHE A 191 -13.60 8.28 -1.81
N LYS A 192 -12.64 9.18 -1.97
CA LYS A 192 -12.69 10.55 -1.44
C LYS A 192 -12.62 11.55 -2.58
N LEU A 193 -13.63 12.40 -2.71
CA LEU A 193 -13.65 13.44 -3.73
C LEU A 193 -12.62 14.53 -3.42
N HIS A 194 -11.83 14.92 -4.42
CA HIS A 194 -10.96 16.09 -4.36
C HIS A 194 -11.56 17.23 -5.20
N ILE A 195 -12.12 18.22 -4.50
CA ILE A 195 -12.59 19.46 -5.09
C ILE A 195 -11.41 20.45 -5.14
N PRO A 196 -11.04 20.99 -6.32
CA PRO A 196 -9.97 21.98 -6.42
C PRO A 196 -10.37 23.29 -5.74
N LYS A 197 -9.48 23.85 -4.91
CA LYS A 197 -9.72 25.11 -4.19
C LYS A 197 -9.73 26.36 -5.08
N TYR A 198 -9.07 26.28 -6.23
CA TYR A 198 -8.91 27.37 -7.18
C TYR A 198 -9.25 26.86 -8.58
N LEU A 199 -9.98 27.68 -9.33
CA LEU A 199 -10.47 27.37 -10.68
C LEU A 199 -10.10 28.54 -11.60
N ASN A 200 -9.65 28.21 -12.81
CA ASN A 200 -9.43 29.19 -13.87
C ASN A 200 -10.78 29.73 -14.39
N GLU A 201 -10.81 30.92 -14.99
CA GLU A 201 -12.04 31.57 -15.50
C GLU A 201 -12.85 30.66 -16.41
N LYS A 202 -12.18 29.99 -17.36
CA LYS A 202 -12.81 29.00 -18.26
C LYS A 202 -13.43 27.82 -17.51
N GLN A 203 -12.83 27.37 -16.41
CA GLN A 203 -13.35 26.27 -15.60
C GLN A 203 -14.55 26.73 -14.76
N LYS A 204 -14.51 27.95 -14.22
CA LYS A 204 -15.65 28.56 -13.52
C LYS A 204 -16.86 28.71 -14.43
N ALA A 205 -16.67 29.23 -15.65
CA ALA A 205 -17.74 29.39 -16.63
C ALA A 205 -18.42 28.06 -16.97
N LEU A 206 -17.65 26.98 -17.16
CA LEU A 206 -18.20 25.63 -17.40
C LEU A 206 -18.98 25.07 -16.21
N ILE A 207 -18.53 25.34 -14.98
CA ILE A 207 -19.22 24.87 -13.76
C ILE A 207 -20.50 25.68 -13.50
N LEU A 208 -20.51 26.99 -13.79
CA LEU A 208 -21.72 27.82 -13.75
C LEU A 208 -22.76 27.34 -14.77
N ALA A 209 -22.35 27.10 -16.02
CA ALA A 209 -23.24 26.56 -17.05
C ALA A 209 -23.80 25.16 -16.70
N TYR A 210 -23.03 24.32 -15.99
CA TYR A 210 -23.54 23.07 -15.44
C TYR A 210 -24.56 23.32 -14.30
N ALA A 211 -24.27 24.24 -13.38
CA ALA A 211 -25.16 24.56 -12.26
C ALA A 211 -26.49 25.21 -12.69
N GLU A 212 -26.54 25.89 -13.84
CA GLU A 212 -27.78 26.36 -14.48
C GLU A 212 -28.69 25.23 -14.98
N LEU A 213 -28.12 24.07 -15.31
CA LEU A 213 -28.80 22.88 -15.84
C LEU A 213 -29.09 21.81 -14.79
N GLU A 214 -28.56 21.96 -13.56
CA GLU A 214 -28.69 20.98 -12.50
C GLU A 214 -30.02 21.16 -11.74
N ASP A 215 -30.94 20.19 -11.81
CA ASP A 215 -32.25 20.31 -11.16
C ASP A 215 -32.22 19.99 -9.65
N ASP A 216 -31.40 19.02 -9.23
CA ASP A 216 -31.36 18.46 -7.87
C ASP A 216 -30.57 19.30 -6.83
N VAL A 217 -30.72 20.63 -6.83
CA VAL A 217 -30.03 21.53 -5.87
C VAL A 217 -30.95 21.98 -4.75
N ASN A 218 -30.67 21.52 -3.52
CA ASN A 218 -31.32 22.06 -2.32
C ASN A 218 -30.61 23.32 -1.82
N GLY A 219 -31.12 24.50 -2.21
CA GLY A 219 -30.61 25.81 -1.79
C GLY A 219 -30.19 26.71 -2.97
N THR A 220 -29.39 27.74 -2.68
CA THR A 220 -28.92 28.72 -3.68
C THR A 220 -27.47 28.47 -4.10
N VAL A 221 -27.20 28.40 -5.41
CA VAL A 221 -25.83 28.40 -5.95
C VAL A 221 -25.39 29.84 -6.21
N SER A 222 -24.26 30.26 -5.65
CA SER A 222 -23.75 31.62 -5.86
C SER A 222 -23.42 31.88 -7.34
N GLY A 223 -24.10 32.86 -7.94
CA GLY A 223 -23.93 33.22 -9.36
C GLY A 223 -24.92 32.53 -10.32
N VAL A 224 -25.95 31.84 -9.81
CA VAL A 224 -27.01 31.24 -10.65
C VAL A 224 -28.40 31.61 -10.09
N ASP A 225 -29.06 32.55 -10.75
CA ASP A 225 -30.40 33.03 -10.36
C ASP A 225 -31.51 32.14 -10.98
N LYS A 226 -31.84 31.03 -10.31
CA LYS A 226 -32.95 30.13 -10.74
C LYS A 226 -34.35 30.70 -10.48
N SER A 227 -34.45 31.86 -9.83
CA SER A 227 -35.72 32.50 -9.41
C SER A 227 -36.63 32.98 -10.54
N THR A 228 -36.21 32.85 -11.81
CA THR A 228 -36.96 33.32 -13.00
C THR A 228 -37.52 32.20 -13.88
N LYS A 229 -37.38 30.92 -13.48
CA LYS A 229 -37.92 29.75 -14.23
C LYS A 229 -39.14 29.08 -13.60
N ASN A 230 -39.82 29.74 -12.66
CA ASN A 230 -41.19 29.39 -12.32
C ASN A 230 -42.15 30.24 -13.17
N GLU A 231 -42.84 29.59 -14.11
CA GLU A 231 -43.99 30.18 -14.83
C GLU A 231 -45.17 30.45 -13.87
N PRO A 232 -46.14 31.30 -14.26
CA PRO A 232 -46.92 32.08 -13.31
C PRO A 232 -47.92 31.27 -12.47
N ASP A 233 -48.08 31.72 -11.24
CA ASP A 233 -49.07 31.26 -10.26
C ASP A 233 -50.50 31.35 -10.83
N PRO A 234 -51.25 30.24 -10.97
CA PRO A 234 -52.59 30.23 -11.55
C PRO A 234 -53.69 30.75 -10.59
N THR A 235 -53.31 31.35 -9.45
CA THR A 235 -54.23 31.64 -8.34
C THR A 235 -54.46 33.14 -8.08
N SER A 236 -54.89 33.89 -9.11
CA SER A 236 -55.50 35.23 -8.93
C SER A 236 -56.70 35.48 -9.84
N GLN A 237 -57.70 34.60 -9.79
CA GLN A 237 -58.99 34.84 -10.45
C GLN A 237 -59.83 35.92 -9.74
N SER A 238 -59.60 37.17 -10.13
CA SER A 238 -60.57 38.28 -10.10
C SER A 238 -60.06 39.32 -11.11
N TRP A 239 -60.80 39.81 -12.11
CA TRP A 239 -62.23 40.11 -12.14
C TRP A 239 -62.88 39.85 -13.51
N GLN A 240 -64.12 39.36 -13.46
CA GLN A 240 -65.28 39.67 -14.31
C GLN A 240 -65.11 39.88 -15.84
N ALA A 241 -65.71 38.92 -16.55
CA ALA A 241 -66.39 39.00 -17.84
C ALA A 241 -66.58 40.39 -18.50
N TYR A 242 -66.13 40.47 -19.75
CA TYR A 242 -66.93 41.04 -20.83
C TYR A 242 -66.84 40.11 -22.05
N GLU A 243 -67.95 39.46 -22.41
CA GLU A 243 -68.09 38.87 -23.73
C GLU A 243 -68.56 39.96 -24.70
N THR A 244 -67.87 40.13 -25.82
CA THR A 244 -68.51 40.70 -27.01
C THR A 244 -67.88 40.14 -28.27
N THR A 245 -68.71 39.48 -29.07
CA THR A 245 -68.43 38.98 -30.42
C THR A 245 -68.03 40.10 -31.39
N VAL A 246 -67.14 39.85 -32.37
CA VAL A 246 -67.49 39.72 -33.83
C VAL A 246 -66.33 39.06 -34.62
N GLY A 247 -66.64 37.95 -35.30
CA GLY A 247 -66.25 37.54 -36.67
C GLY A 247 -64.86 37.77 -37.33
N ALA A 248 -64.43 36.66 -37.97
CA ALA A 248 -63.84 36.56 -39.34
C ALA A 248 -62.30 36.41 -39.55
N ASN A 249 -61.95 35.24 -40.12
CA ASN A 249 -60.95 34.93 -41.17
C ASN A 249 -59.54 35.57 -41.10
N THR A 250 -58.43 34.83 -41.21
CA THR A 250 -58.08 33.93 -42.34
C THR A 250 -56.92 32.99 -41.99
N SER A 251 -56.77 31.91 -42.78
CA SER A 251 -55.76 30.86 -42.64
C SER A 251 -54.31 31.29 -42.88
N LYS A 252 -53.35 30.57 -42.25
CA LYS A 252 -52.13 30.08 -42.91
C LYS A 252 -51.45 28.98 -42.10
N GLU A 253 -51.47 27.77 -42.64
CA GLU A 253 -50.57 26.67 -42.24
C GLU A 253 -49.14 26.98 -42.72
N ILE A 254 -48.14 26.45 -42.01
CA ILE A 254 -46.91 25.87 -42.57
C ILE A 254 -46.50 24.75 -41.61
N GLU A 255 -46.45 23.52 -42.11
CA GLU A 255 -46.06 22.33 -41.36
C GLU A 255 -44.53 22.21 -41.24
N LEU A 256 -44.06 21.41 -40.27
CA LEU A 256 -42.68 21.40 -39.79
C LEU A 256 -42.01 20.02 -39.95
N GLU A 257 -41.81 19.53 -41.19
CA GLU A 257 -41.35 18.12 -41.38
C GLU A 257 -40.39 17.78 -42.55
N GLU A 258 -39.39 18.62 -42.89
CA GLU A 258 -38.39 18.30 -43.95
C GLU A 258 -36.88 18.47 -43.60
N VAL A 259 -36.41 17.96 -42.44
CA VAL A 259 -34.94 17.94 -42.14
C VAL A 259 -34.36 16.56 -41.78
N VAL A 260 -35.19 15.56 -41.46
CA VAL A 260 -34.71 14.29 -40.85
C VAL A 260 -34.34 13.18 -41.87
N LYS A 261 -34.50 13.40 -43.19
CA LYS A 261 -34.24 12.36 -44.22
C LYS A 261 -33.31 12.76 -45.38
N LYS A 262 -32.03 13.09 -45.08
CA LYS A 262 -30.89 12.78 -45.99
C LYS A 262 -29.51 13.01 -45.37
N LYS A 263 -28.87 11.94 -44.88
CA LYS A 263 -27.43 11.58 -45.06
C LYS A 263 -27.00 10.43 -44.13
N ARG A 264 -27.48 9.23 -44.45
CA ARG A 264 -26.74 7.97 -44.27
C ARG A 264 -26.45 7.41 -45.66
N ALA A 265 -25.36 6.64 -45.80
CA ALA A 265 -24.64 6.35 -47.05
C ALA A 265 -23.90 7.57 -47.65
N LEU A 266 -22.69 7.45 -48.19
CA LEU A 266 -21.86 6.27 -48.46
C LEU A 266 -20.37 6.58 -48.16
N GLY A 267 -19.54 5.57 -47.96
CA GLY A 267 -18.09 5.73 -47.81
C GLY A 267 -17.29 5.27 -49.04
N THR A 268 -16.00 5.63 -49.03
CA THR A 268 -14.86 5.10 -49.82
C THR A 268 -14.52 5.69 -51.22
N LYS A 269 -13.21 6.02 -51.33
CA LYS A 269 -12.28 6.05 -52.49
C LYS A 269 -12.00 7.35 -53.30
N THR A 270 -10.75 7.82 -53.10
CA THR A 270 -9.71 8.24 -54.08
C THR A 270 -9.82 9.52 -54.92
N ALA A 271 -8.88 10.44 -54.62
CA ALA A 271 -7.97 11.20 -55.51
C ALA A 271 -8.50 11.99 -56.73
N ALA A 272 -8.40 13.34 -56.67
CA ALA A 272 -7.50 14.17 -57.50
C ALA A 272 -7.76 15.70 -57.26
N GLU A 273 -6.67 16.48 -57.27
CA GLU A 273 -6.50 17.91 -57.60
C GLU A 273 -7.51 19.02 -57.15
N GLU A 274 -6.95 20.01 -56.42
CA GLU A 274 -6.90 21.47 -56.71
C GLU A 274 -8.16 22.22 -57.21
N ASP A 275 -8.53 23.42 -56.73
CA ASP A 275 -8.21 24.22 -55.52
C ASP A 275 -9.40 25.23 -55.37
N SER A 276 -9.59 26.13 -54.40
CA SER A 276 -8.74 26.71 -53.35
C SER A 276 -9.60 27.22 -52.17
N GLY A 277 -8.97 27.73 -51.10
CA GLY A 277 -9.70 28.57 -50.14
C GLY A 277 -9.17 28.66 -48.71
N LEU A 278 -8.46 29.75 -48.40
CA LEU A 278 -8.36 30.45 -47.11
C LEU A 278 -7.91 29.75 -45.81
N LEU A 279 -7.82 28.42 -45.72
CA LEU A 279 -7.48 27.69 -44.48
C LEU A 279 -6.04 27.13 -44.42
N GLY A 280 -5.18 27.47 -45.39
CA GLY A 280 -3.80 26.98 -45.47
C GLY A 280 -2.73 27.77 -44.69
N ARG A 281 -3.07 28.88 -44.01
CA ARG A 281 -2.07 29.91 -43.63
C ARG A 281 -1.49 29.81 -42.19
N LEU A 282 -1.69 28.69 -41.48
CA LEU A 282 -1.18 28.53 -40.10
C LEU A 282 -0.50 27.17 -39.81
N LYS A 283 -0.05 26.45 -40.85
CA LYS A 283 0.61 25.15 -40.69
C LYS A 283 1.80 24.94 -41.64
N LYS A 284 2.78 25.85 -41.59
CA LYS A 284 4.14 25.68 -42.15
C LYS A 284 5.14 26.58 -41.41
N VAL A 285 5.53 26.16 -40.20
CA VAL A 285 6.66 26.71 -39.44
C VAL A 285 7.40 25.50 -38.86
N PHE A 286 8.58 25.20 -39.43
CA PHE A 286 9.47 24.05 -39.17
C PHE A 286 8.94 22.65 -39.51
N CYS A 287 9.30 22.14 -40.70
CA CYS A 287 10.33 21.08 -40.84
C CYS A 287 10.53 20.66 -42.32
N SER A 288 11.77 20.84 -42.79
CA SER A 288 12.51 20.13 -43.85
C SER A 288 13.99 20.54 -43.62
N GLU A 289 14.98 19.66 -43.43
CA GLU A 289 15.55 18.71 -44.43
C GLU A 289 16.16 19.55 -45.59
N GLU A 290 17.45 19.51 -45.93
CA GLU A 290 18.58 18.52 -45.91
C GLU A 290 19.92 19.31 -45.71
N ASP A 291 21.00 18.91 -45.00
CA ASP A 291 22.02 17.82 -45.07
C ASP A 291 23.42 18.28 -45.57
N GLU A 292 24.45 17.47 -45.25
CA GLU A 292 25.88 17.44 -45.70
C GLU A 292 26.94 18.42 -45.13
N ASP A 293 27.82 17.85 -44.28
CA ASP A 293 29.30 17.86 -44.24
C ASP A 293 30.14 19.17 -44.44
N ASP A 294 31.07 19.49 -43.51
CA ASP A 294 32.45 18.94 -43.54
C ASP A 294 33.43 19.44 -42.41
N ASP A 295 34.43 18.60 -42.15
CA ASP A 295 35.75 18.70 -41.49
C ASP A 295 36.31 19.89 -40.63
N LYS A 296 36.96 19.48 -39.52
CA LYS A 296 38.26 19.94 -38.92
C LYS A 296 38.47 21.29 -38.17
N HIS A 297 39.17 21.12 -37.03
CA HIS A 297 40.26 21.95 -36.44
C HIS A 297 39.97 23.11 -35.43
N ASN A 298 40.22 22.84 -34.12
CA ASN A 298 41.49 23.18 -33.40
C ASN A 298 41.31 23.64 -31.92
N ARG A 299 42.37 23.45 -31.12
CA ARG A 299 42.67 23.89 -29.73
C ARG A 299 41.97 23.10 -28.62
N ARG A 300 42.64 22.24 -27.82
CA ARG A 300 43.88 22.32 -27.00
C ARG A 300 43.84 23.26 -25.78
N GLN A 301 43.81 22.61 -24.61
CA GLN A 301 44.62 22.84 -23.39
C GLN A 301 44.31 24.00 -22.42
N GLY A 302 44.40 23.66 -21.12
CA GLY A 302 44.34 24.56 -19.95
C GLY A 302 43.71 23.84 -18.74
N LYS A 303 44.35 22.83 -18.13
CA LYS A 303 45.25 22.96 -16.95
C LYS A 303 44.69 23.82 -15.80
N ALA A 304 44.13 23.14 -14.80
CA ALA A 304 44.43 23.32 -13.37
C ALA A 304 44.04 22.02 -12.65
#